data_AF-A0ABD0PUJ6-F1
#
_entry.id   AF-A0ABD0PUJ6-F1
#
_cell.length_a   1.000
_cell.length_b   1.000
_cell.length_c   1.000
_cell.angle_alpha   90.00
_cell.angle_beta   90.00
_cell.angle_gamma   90.00
#
_symmetry.space_group_name_H-M   'P 1'
#
loop_
_entity.id
_entity.type
_entity.pdbx_description
1 polymer ?
#
loop_
_entity_poly.entity_id
_entity_poly.type
_entity_poly.pdbx_seq_one_letter_code
_entity_poly.pdbx_strand_id
1 'polypeptide(L)'
;CASEREVLEVCDDYDRERNEFFFDRHSEAFGFIMLYVKYGKLRFVPHMCELSFYNEMIYWGLESSHLEFCCQRRLDDRMSDTYTHFTEEHHKTADEFRTEESTNGKRDSKWLERMRRTFEEPTSSLAAQILASVSVIFVIVSMVILCASTLPDWKTAESNIVEEHRYTDSLEHPSGMRSCVQKQLDAKQRK
;
A
#
# COMPACT_ATOMS: atom_id res chain seq x y z
N CYS A 1 -13.14 -2.03 41.13
CA CYS A 1 -12.72 -3.44 41.15
C CYS A 1 -12.39 -3.80 39.72
N ALA A 2 -11.11 -3.87 39.35
CA ALA A 2 -10.72 -4.42 38.06
C ALA A 2 -10.96 -5.93 38.09
N SER A 3 -11.51 -6.49 37.02
CA SER A 3 -11.60 -7.95 36.90
C SER A 3 -10.21 -8.53 36.67
N GLU A 4 -9.95 -9.77 37.10
CA GLU A 4 -8.66 -10.44 36.91
C GLU A 4 -8.21 -10.45 35.43
N ARG A 5 -9.18 -10.50 34.51
CA ARG A 5 -8.94 -10.40 33.07
C ARG A 5 -8.43 -9.03 32.64
N GLU A 6 -8.97 -7.95 33.20
CA GLU A 6 -8.50 -6.58 32.91
C GLU A 6 -7.08 -6.34 33.44
N VAL A 7 -6.67 -7.05 34.49
CA VAL A 7 -5.30 -6.95 35.05
C VAL A 7 -4.30 -7.66 34.15
N LEU A 8 -4.64 -8.85 33.66
CA LEU A 8 -3.80 -9.64 32.75
C LEU A 8 -3.72 -9.06 31.32
N GLU A 9 -4.54 -8.07 30.97
CA GLU A 9 -4.37 -7.31 29.73
C GLU A 9 -3.15 -6.37 29.77
N VAL A 10 -2.65 -6.04 30.96
CA VAL A 10 -1.61 -5.02 31.16
C VAL A 10 -0.28 -5.62 31.65
N CYS A 11 -0.31 -6.81 32.25
CA CYS A 11 0.87 -7.48 32.81
C CYS A 11 0.86 -8.98 32.50
N ASP A 12 2.03 -9.62 32.57
CA ASP A 12 2.18 -11.04 32.22
C ASP A 12 1.67 -11.97 33.33
N ASP A 13 1.81 -11.56 34.60
CA ASP A 13 1.27 -12.27 35.76
C ASP A 13 0.94 -11.30 36.92
N TYR A 14 -0.03 -11.66 37.74
CA TYR A 14 -0.50 -10.86 38.87
C TYR A 14 -0.74 -11.74 40.12
N ASP A 15 0.10 -11.55 41.14
CA ASP A 15 -0.11 -12.15 42.45
C ASP A 15 -1.04 -11.27 43.29
N ARG A 16 -2.29 -11.69 43.42
CA ARG A 16 -3.32 -10.99 44.19
C ARG A 16 -3.08 -10.99 45.70
N GLU A 17 -2.40 -12.01 46.24
CA GLU A 17 -2.15 -12.09 47.70
C GLU A 17 -1.11 -11.06 48.12
N ARG A 18 -0.11 -10.82 47.27
CA ARG A 18 0.97 -9.85 47.50
C ARG A 18 0.72 -8.49 46.84
N ASN A 19 -0.27 -8.41 45.96
CA ASN A 19 -0.53 -7.25 45.10
C ASN A 19 0.73 -6.87 44.29
N GLU A 20 1.37 -7.87 43.70
CA GLU A 20 2.60 -7.76 42.91
C GLU A 20 2.28 -8.01 41.43
N PHE A 21 2.85 -7.18 40.56
CA PHE A 21 2.70 -7.28 39.11
C PHE A 21 4.02 -7.76 38.50
N PHE A 22 3.94 -8.75 37.62
CA PHE A 22 5.10 -9.30 36.94
C PHE A 22 5.10 -8.94 35.45
N PHE A 23 6.29 -8.59 34.97
CA PHE A 23 6.56 -8.27 33.57
C PHE A 23 7.80 -9.07 33.16
N ASP A 24 7.67 -9.96 32.18
CA ASP A 24 8.77 -10.75 31.63
C ASP A 24 9.57 -9.92 30.60
N ARG A 25 10.04 -8.76 31.07
CA ARG A 25 10.67 -7.71 30.28
C ARG A 25 12.04 -7.32 30.83
N HIS A 26 12.78 -6.50 30.08
CA HIS A 26 14.13 -6.11 30.48
C HIS A 26 14.12 -5.21 31.73
N SER A 27 14.62 -5.73 32.85
CA SER A 27 14.59 -5.05 34.16
C SER A 27 15.30 -3.69 34.16
N GLU A 28 16.39 -3.56 33.40
CA GLU A 28 17.12 -2.29 33.31
C GLU A 28 16.32 -1.21 32.56
N ALA A 29 15.52 -1.60 31.56
CA ALA A 29 14.66 -0.67 30.82
C ALA A 29 13.54 -0.16 31.72
N PHE A 30 12.95 -1.06 32.51
CA PHE A 30 11.87 -0.74 33.43
C PHE A 30 12.25 0.39 34.40
N GLY A 31 13.50 0.41 34.90
CA GLY A 31 13.99 1.49 35.75
C GLY A 31 13.89 2.87 35.08
N PHE A 32 14.24 2.98 33.80
CA PHE A 32 14.19 4.24 33.05
C PHE A 32 12.75 4.63 32.66
N ILE A 33 11.87 3.66 32.45
CA ILE A 33 10.45 3.89 32.24
C ILE A 33 9.81 4.43 33.52
N MET A 34 10.13 3.87 34.68
CA MET A 34 9.67 4.39 35.97
C MET A 34 10.18 5.81 36.25
N LEU A 35 11.42 6.13 35.84
CA LEU A 35 11.93 7.51 35.89
C LEU A 35 11.12 8.45 35.00
N TYR A 36 10.71 8.01 33.81
CA TYR A 36 9.83 8.79 32.94
C TYR A 36 8.45 9.01 33.60
N VAL A 37 7.82 7.99 34.17
CA VAL A 37 6.54 8.13 34.89
C VAL A 37 6.66 9.14 36.04
N LYS A 38 7.81 9.16 36.74
CA LYS A 38 8.02 10.04 37.89
C LYS A 38 8.40 11.48 37.53
N TYR A 39 9.24 11.66 36.51
CA TYR A 39 9.90 12.94 36.19
C TYR A 39 9.49 13.52 34.83
N GLY A 40 8.77 12.77 34.01
CA GLY A 40 8.33 13.15 32.66
C GLY A 40 9.45 13.21 31.62
N LYS A 41 10.65 12.71 31.94
CA LYS A 41 11.82 12.76 31.05
C LYS A 41 12.33 11.37 30.73
N LEU A 42 12.20 10.95 29.47
CA LEU A 42 12.69 9.67 29.00
C LEU A 42 14.07 9.83 28.37
N ARG A 43 14.98 8.94 28.77
CA ARG A 43 16.33 8.83 28.21
C ARG A 43 16.63 7.37 27.95
N PHE A 44 17.59 7.13 27.06
CA PHE A 44 18.07 5.80 26.82
C PHE A 44 18.75 5.19 28.04
N VAL A 45 18.55 3.88 28.18
CA VAL A 45 19.23 3.03 29.15
C VAL A 45 20.71 2.87 28.73
N PRO A 46 21.67 3.09 29.63
CA PRO A 46 23.07 2.78 29.39
C PRO A 46 23.26 1.32 29.00
N HIS A 47 24.25 1.01 28.16
CA HIS A 47 24.59 -0.37 27.77
C HIS A 47 23.47 -1.18 27.07
N MET A 48 22.33 -0.57 26.76
CA MET A 48 21.27 -1.17 25.97
C MET A 48 21.33 -0.66 24.53
N CYS A 49 21.15 -1.57 23.56
CA CYS A 49 21.01 -1.21 22.15
C CYS A 49 19.79 -0.32 21.91
N GLU A 50 19.90 0.66 21.02
CA GLU A 50 18.85 1.63 20.73
C GLU A 50 17.56 0.97 20.23
N LEU A 51 17.68 -0.03 19.35
CA LEU A 51 16.55 -0.80 18.83
C LEU A 51 15.89 -1.67 19.91
N SER A 52 16.69 -2.25 20.81
CA SER A 52 16.16 -3.03 21.93
C SER A 52 15.38 -2.14 22.89
N PHE A 53 15.89 -0.94 23.17
CA PHE A 53 15.17 0.02 24.00
C PHE A 53 13.90 0.53 23.31
N TYR A 54 13.92 0.72 21.99
CA TYR A 54 12.74 1.07 21.22
C TYR A 54 11.64 -0.02 21.30
N ASN A 55 12.00 -1.29 21.25
CA ASN A 55 11.04 -2.39 21.47
C ASN A 55 10.40 -2.36 22.86
N GLU A 56 11.18 -2.03 23.88
CA GLU A 56 10.63 -1.79 25.22
C GLU A 56 9.67 -0.60 25.17
N MET A 57 10.07 0.54 24.61
CA MET A 57 9.17 1.70 24.49
C MET A 57 7.83 1.35 23.85
N ILE A 58 7.82 0.57 22.77
CA ILE A 58 6.58 0.11 22.14
C ILE A 58 5.74 -0.73 23.10
N TYR A 59 6.34 -1.69 23.81
CA TYR A 59 5.65 -2.52 24.80
C TYR A 59 4.97 -1.67 25.87
N TRP A 60 5.67 -0.63 26.36
CA TRP A 60 5.16 0.29 27.37
C TRP A 60 4.26 1.41 26.80
N GLY A 61 3.95 1.38 25.50
CA GLY A 61 3.07 2.35 24.84
C GLY A 61 3.67 3.76 24.71
N LEU A 62 5.00 3.86 24.66
CA LEU A 62 5.73 5.12 24.56
C LEU A 62 6.13 5.42 23.11
N GLU A 63 5.81 6.64 22.67
CA GLU A 63 6.26 7.15 21.38
C GLU A 63 7.69 7.70 21.44
N SER A 64 8.36 7.77 20.28
CA SER A 64 9.69 8.38 20.15
C SER A 64 9.70 9.88 20.48
N SER A 65 8.54 10.54 20.39
CA SER A 65 8.33 11.94 20.77
C SER A 65 8.54 12.19 22.28
N HIS A 66 8.43 11.16 23.12
CA HIS A 66 8.65 11.26 24.56
C HIS A 66 10.14 11.28 24.95
N LEU A 67 11.04 10.96 24.02
CA LEU A 67 12.48 11.01 24.26
C LEU A 67 12.99 12.46 24.29
N GLU A 68 13.96 12.71 25.17
CA GLU A 68 14.75 13.94 25.07
C GLU A 68 15.45 14.02 23.70
N PHE A 69 15.61 15.23 23.17
CA PHE A 69 16.10 15.49 21.81
C PHE A 69 17.38 14.72 21.44
N CYS A 70 18.34 14.62 22.36
CA CYS A 70 19.59 13.88 22.14
C CYS A 70 19.37 12.37 21.96
N CYS A 71 18.39 11.80 22.66
CA CYS A 71 18.03 10.40 22.58
C CYS A 71 17.18 10.16 21.33
N GLN A 72 16.20 11.02 21.05
CA GLN A 72 15.39 10.90 19.84
C GLN A 72 16.26 10.91 18.58
N ARG A 73 17.15 11.89 18.45
CA ARG A 73 18.07 11.97 17.30
C ARG A 73 18.91 10.71 17.13
N ARG A 74 19.45 10.20 18.24
CA ARG A 74 20.25 8.97 18.22
C ARG A 74 19.44 7.75 17.79
N LEU A 75 18.16 7.69 18.16
CA LEU A 75 17.25 6.64 17.67
C LEU A 75 16.99 6.78 16.17
N ASP A 76 16.69 7.99 15.71
CA ASP A 76 16.38 8.27 14.31
C ASP A 76 17.56 7.95 13.40
N ASP A 77 18.79 8.34 13.79
CA ASP A 77 20.02 8.02 13.07
C ASP A 77 20.18 6.48 12.92
N ARG A 78 19.95 5.73 14.01
CA ARG A 78 20.02 4.26 13.99
C ARG A 78 18.93 3.59 13.15
N MET A 79 17.73 4.15 13.16
CA MET A 79 16.61 3.64 12.37
C MET A 79 16.87 3.85 10.87
N SER A 80 17.43 5.00 10.51
CA SER A 80 17.86 5.31 9.14
C SER A 80 18.94 4.33 8.67
N ASP A 81 20.00 4.11 9.46
CA ASP A 81 21.07 3.16 9.12
C ASP A 81 20.55 1.73 8.90
N THR A 82 19.55 1.32 9.69
CA THR A 82 18.94 0.00 9.54
C THR A 82 18.17 -0.10 8.23
N TYR A 83 17.35 0.90 7.91
CA TYR A 83 16.59 0.94 6.66
C TYR A 83 17.48 1.02 5.41
N THR A 84 18.56 1.81 5.46
CA THR A 84 19.53 1.89 4.37
C THR A 84 20.25 0.56 4.17
N HIS A 85 20.64 -0.15 5.24
CA HIS A 85 21.26 -1.47 5.12
C HIS A 85 20.34 -2.50 4.45
N PHE A 86 19.05 -2.56 4.82
CA PHE A 86 18.08 -3.41 4.14
C PHE A 86 17.93 -3.04 2.66
N THR A 87 17.93 -1.75 2.35
CA THR A 87 17.84 -1.25 0.97
C THR A 87 19.10 -1.63 0.17
N GLU A 88 20.29 -1.49 0.76
CA GLU A 88 21.58 -1.87 0.14
C GLU A 88 21.73 -3.39 -0.04
N GLU A 89 21.24 -4.22 0.89
CA GLU A 89 21.21 -5.68 0.73
C GLU A 89 20.23 -6.12 -0.38
N HIS A 90 19.07 -5.45 -0.50
CA HIS A 90 18.20 -5.61 -1.66
C HIS A 90 18.90 -5.21 -2.97
N HIS A 91 19.76 -4.18 -2.94
CA HIS A 91 20.58 -3.81 -4.09
C HIS A 91 21.67 -4.86 -4.39
N LYS A 92 22.31 -5.45 -3.38
CA LYS A 92 23.35 -6.50 -3.57
C LYS A 92 22.78 -7.81 -4.07
N THR A 93 21.65 -8.26 -3.54
CA THR A 93 20.94 -9.46 -4.03
C THR A 93 20.44 -9.29 -5.47
N ALA A 94 20.05 -8.07 -5.86
CA ALA A 94 19.73 -7.75 -7.24
C ALA A 94 20.97 -7.69 -8.17
N ASP A 95 22.16 -7.38 -7.65
CA ASP A 95 23.43 -7.36 -8.42
C ASP A 95 24.08 -8.75 -8.53
N GLU A 96 23.96 -9.62 -7.52
CA GLU A 96 24.44 -11.01 -7.57
C GLU A 96 23.66 -11.84 -8.61
N PHE A 97 22.35 -11.60 -8.76
CA PHE A 97 21.56 -12.20 -9.84
C PHE A 97 21.97 -11.72 -11.25
N ARG A 98 22.70 -10.59 -11.35
CA ARG A 98 23.15 -9.99 -12.61
C ARG A 98 24.58 -10.35 -12.99
N THR A 99 25.31 -11.10 -12.14
CA THR A 99 26.73 -11.40 -12.38
C THR A 99 26.95 -12.60 -13.32
N GLU A 100 25.91 -13.38 -13.65
CA GLU A 100 26.05 -14.50 -14.61
C GLU A 100 25.85 -14.14 -16.08
N GLU A 101 25.41 -12.92 -16.42
CA GLU A 101 25.21 -12.55 -17.82
C GLU A 101 25.87 -11.21 -18.23
N SER A 102 26.79 -11.34 -19.18
CA SER A 102 27.28 -10.30 -20.09
C SER A 102 28.32 -9.30 -19.57
N THR A 103 29.55 -9.63 -19.94
CA THR A 103 30.66 -8.74 -20.29
C THR A 103 30.28 -7.72 -21.40
N ASN A 104 29.36 -6.76 -21.17
CA ASN A 104 29.14 -5.66 -22.14
C ASN A 104 28.36 -4.42 -21.62
N GLY A 105 28.49 -4.03 -20.34
CA GLY A 105 27.49 -3.16 -19.69
C GLY A 105 27.81 -1.68 -19.42
N LYS A 106 28.91 -1.07 -19.88
CA LYS A 106 29.30 0.30 -19.44
C LYS A 106 28.37 1.45 -19.88
N ARG A 107 27.50 1.23 -20.87
CA ARG A 107 26.48 2.23 -21.29
C ARG A 107 25.18 2.09 -20.51
N ASP A 108 24.94 0.94 -19.89
CA ASP A 108 23.66 0.65 -19.27
C ASP A 108 23.48 1.32 -17.90
N SER A 109 24.57 1.53 -17.17
CA SER A 109 24.52 2.20 -15.87
C SER A 109 23.98 3.63 -15.96
N LYS A 110 24.25 4.36 -17.04
CA LYS A 110 23.85 5.77 -17.18
C LYS A 110 22.36 5.96 -17.50
N TRP A 111 21.74 5.04 -18.25
CA TRP A 111 20.28 5.12 -18.47
C TRP A 111 19.52 4.68 -17.23
N LEU A 112 20.02 3.65 -16.53
CA LEU A 112 19.46 3.20 -15.25
C LEU A 112 19.57 4.28 -14.18
N GLU A 113 20.72 4.93 -14.05
CA GLU A 113 20.94 6.09 -13.17
C GLU A 113 20.00 7.25 -13.56
N ARG A 114 19.80 7.48 -14.87
CA ARG A 114 18.92 8.53 -15.36
C ARG A 114 17.46 8.21 -15.09
N MET A 115 17.01 6.97 -15.28
CA MET A 115 15.68 6.53 -14.87
C MET A 115 15.50 6.64 -13.36
N ARG A 116 16.50 6.21 -12.58
CA ARG A 116 16.48 6.27 -11.11
C ARG A 116 16.33 7.70 -10.60
N ARG A 117 17.06 8.68 -11.16
CA ARG A 117 16.87 10.11 -10.85
C ARG A 117 15.49 10.63 -11.25
N THR A 118 14.90 10.05 -12.28
CA THR A 118 13.53 10.38 -12.70
C THR A 118 12.48 9.79 -11.74
N PHE A 119 12.82 8.72 -11.00
CA PHE A 119 11.98 8.14 -9.94
C PHE A 119 12.19 8.80 -8.57
N GLU A 120 13.38 9.32 -8.26
CA GLU A 120 13.69 9.97 -6.97
C GLU A 120 13.17 11.42 -6.84
N GLU A 121 12.81 12.10 -7.95
CA GLU A 121 12.39 13.50 -7.96
C GLU A 121 10.92 13.67 -8.46
N PRO A 122 9.89 13.58 -7.59
CA PRO A 122 8.49 13.62 -8.00
C PRO A 122 7.95 15.03 -8.34
N THR A 123 8.79 16.07 -8.36
CA THR A 123 8.37 17.49 -8.39
C THR A 123 8.72 18.27 -9.66
N SER A 124 9.10 17.63 -10.78
CA SER A 124 9.08 18.28 -12.11
C SER A 124 7.72 18.11 -12.82
N SER A 125 6.65 18.35 -12.05
CA SER A 125 5.24 18.65 -12.37
C SER A 125 4.39 17.81 -13.34
N LEU A 126 4.90 17.01 -14.28
CA LEU A 126 4.02 16.33 -15.27
C LEU A 126 4.41 14.88 -15.58
N ALA A 127 5.69 14.58 -15.80
CA ALA A 127 6.11 13.23 -16.20
C ALA A 127 5.86 12.18 -15.10
N ALA A 128 6.17 12.51 -13.84
CA ALA A 128 5.95 11.61 -12.71
C ALA A 128 4.45 11.34 -12.45
N GLN A 129 3.59 12.37 -12.62
CA GLN A 129 2.14 12.20 -12.51
C GLN A 129 1.58 11.31 -13.63
N ILE A 130 2.11 11.45 -14.85
CA ILE A 130 1.71 10.60 -15.98
C ILE A 130 2.14 9.15 -15.71
N LEU A 131 3.36 8.90 -15.25
CA LEU A 131 3.82 7.54 -14.94
C LEU A 131 3.04 6.91 -13.78
N ALA A 132 2.80 7.66 -12.71
CA ALA A 132 1.99 7.19 -11.58
C ALA A 132 0.55 6.88 -12.00
N SER A 133 -0.09 7.78 -12.76
CA SER A 133 -1.45 7.55 -13.27
C SER A 133 -1.52 6.36 -14.22
N VAL A 134 -0.56 6.19 -15.13
CA VAL A 134 -0.45 5.01 -16.01
C VAL A 134 -0.31 3.72 -15.19
N SER A 135 0.50 3.72 -14.13
CA SER A 135 0.67 2.53 -13.28
C SER A 135 -0.62 2.13 -12.56
N VAL A 136 -1.36 3.10 -12.03
CA VAL A 136 -2.64 2.88 -11.35
C VAL A 136 -3.69 2.39 -12.35
N ILE A 137 -3.76 3.00 -13.54
CA ILE A 137 -4.67 2.56 -14.61
C ILE A 137 -4.36 1.12 -15.02
N PHE A 138 -3.09 0.75 -15.17
CA PHE A 138 -2.70 -0.61 -15.53
C PHE A 138 -3.14 -1.63 -14.47
N VAL A 139 -2.96 -1.31 -13.18
CA VAL A 139 -3.45 -2.15 -12.07
C VAL A 139 -4.96 -2.31 -12.14
N ILE A 140 -5.71 -1.22 -12.34
CA ILE A 140 -7.18 -1.26 -12.44
C ILE A 140 -7.62 -2.12 -13.64
N VAL A 141 -7.02 -1.92 -14.82
CA VAL A 141 -7.32 -2.71 -16.02
C VAL A 141 -7.02 -4.18 -15.79
N SER A 142 -5.88 -4.51 -15.17
CA SER A 142 -5.54 -5.89 -14.84
C SER A 142 -6.56 -6.52 -13.89
N MET A 143 -7.05 -5.77 -12.90
CA MET A 143 -8.07 -6.22 -11.97
C MET A 143 -9.41 -6.46 -12.67
N VAL A 144 -9.82 -5.57 -13.58
CA VAL A 144 -11.04 -5.75 -14.40
C VAL A 144 -10.92 -6.99 -15.30
N ILE A 145 -9.77 -7.18 -15.96
CA ILE A 145 -9.52 -8.37 -16.80
C ILE A 145 -9.55 -9.65 -15.96
N LEU A 146 -8.97 -9.64 -14.75
CA LEU A 146 -9.01 -10.76 -13.81
C LEU A 146 -10.45 -11.08 -13.39
N CYS A 147 -11.25 -10.06 -13.05
CA CYS A 147 -12.67 -10.25 -12.71
C CYS A 147 -13.47 -10.77 -13.91
N ALA A 148 -13.22 -10.23 -15.11
CA ALA A 148 -13.88 -10.65 -16.35
C ALA A 148 -13.45 -12.06 -16.80
N SER A 149 -12.24 -12.50 -16.43
CA SER A 149 -11.76 -13.87 -16.67
C SER A 149 -12.35 -14.86 -15.67
N THR A 150 -12.71 -14.39 -14.47
CA THR A 150 -13.33 -15.19 -13.41
C THR A 150 -14.85 -15.30 -13.57
N LEU A 151 -15.48 -14.36 -14.28
CA LEU A 151 -16.89 -14.39 -14.66
C LEU A 151 -17.01 -14.76 -16.16
N PRO A 152 -17.19 -16.05 -16.52
CA PRO A 152 -17.20 -16.49 -17.91
C PRO A 152 -18.41 -16.01 -18.74
N ASP A 153 -19.33 -15.22 -18.16
CA ASP A 153 -20.65 -14.91 -18.75
C ASP A 153 -20.82 -13.49 -19.34
N TRP A 154 -19.83 -12.60 -19.24
CA TRP A 154 -20.02 -11.20 -19.68
C TRP A 154 -20.07 -11.04 -21.21
N LYS A 155 -19.52 -11.98 -21.99
CA LYS A 155 -19.64 -11.98 -23.46
C LYS A 155 -21.09 -12.10 -23.94
N THR A 156 -21.96 -12.69 -23.11
CA THR A 156 -23.40 -12.79 -23.38
C THR A 156 -24.10 -11.45 -23.14
N ALA A 157 -23.62 -10.63 -22.21
CA ALA A 157 -24.23 -9.32 -21.92
C ALA A 157 -23.90 -8.25 -22.98
N GLU A 158 -22.67 -8.25 -23.51
CA GLU A 158 -22.28 -7.28 -24.55
C GLU A 158 -22.95 -7.59 -25.91
N SER A 159 -23.14 -8.86 -26.25
CA SER A 159 -23.96 -9.24 -27.42
C SER A 159 -25.41 -8.81 -27.25
N ASN A 160 -25.98 -8.96 -26.04
CA ASN A 160 -27.36 -8.53 -25.75
C ASN A 160 -27.52 -6.99 -25.83
N ILE A 161 -26.52 -6.20 -25.40
CA ILE A 161 -26.57 -4.73 -25.50
C ILE A 161 -26.43 -4.27 -26.96
N VAL A 162 -25.55 -4.89 -27.76
CA VAL A 162 -25.41 -4.61 -29.21
C VAL A 162 -26.66 -5.06 -29.99
N GLU A 163 -27.35 -6.11 -29.54
CA GLU A 163 -28.58 -6.63 -30.13
C GLU A 163 -29.81 -5.78 -29.74
N GLU A 164 -29.86 -5.28 -28.50
CA GLU A 164 -30.87 -4.32 -28.04
C GLU A 164 -30.73 -2.97 -28.77
N HIS A 165 -29.51 -2.48 -28.97
CA HIS A 165 -29.26 -1.25 -29.74
C HIS A 165 -29.59 -1.39 -31.23
N ARG A 166 -29.47 -2.60 -31.81
CA ARG A 166 -29.89 -2.89 -33.19
C ARG A 166 -31.42 -3.02 -33.31
N TYR A 167 -32.10 -3.43 -32.25
CA TYR A 167 -33.57 -3.52 -32.19
C TYR A 167 -34.22 -2.14 -32.02
N THR A 168 -33.64 -1.25 -31.21
CA THR A 168 -34.13 0.14 -31.03
C THR A 168 -33.90 1.00 -32.29
N ASP A 169 -32.77 0.87 -32.98
CA ASP A 169 -32.51 1.57 -34.26
C ASP A 169 -33.48 1.14 -35.38
N SER A 170 -33.94 -0.12 -35.33
CA SER A 170 -34.91 -0.67 -36.30
C SER A 170 -36.34 -0.14 -36.08
N LEU A 171 -36.64 0.38 -34.89
CA LEU A 171 -37.96 0.94 -34.55
C LEU A 171 -38.06 2.45 -34.78
N GLU A 172 -36.95 3.19 -34.86
CA GLU A 172 -36.96 4.65 -35.10
C GLU A 172 -36.95 5.08 -36.58
N HIS A 173 -36.85 4.15 -37.54
CA HIS A 173 -37.03 4.46 -38.97
C HIS A 173 -38.39 3.99 -39.51
N PRO A 174 -39.44 4.84 -39.55
CA PRO A 174 -40.72 4.53 -40.19
C PRO A 174 -40.60 4.68 -41.72
N SER A 175 -39.62 4.02 -42.33
CA SER A 175 -39.48 3.98 -43.80
C SER A 175 -40.33 2.86 -44.41
N GLY A 176 -40.71 1.86 -43.62
CA GLY A 176 -41.59 0.77 -44.06
C GLY A 176 -43.07 1.14 -44.18
N MET A 177 -43.57 2.05 -43.34
CA MET A 177 -45.00 2.42 -43.35
C MET A 177 -45.36 3.37 -44.50
N ARG A 178 -44.43 4.21 -44.96
CA ARG A 178 -44.65 5.10 -46.12
C ARG A 178 -44.77 4.31 -47.43
N SER A 179 -44.05 3.19 -47.56
CA SER A 179 -44.14 2.35 -48.76
C SER A 179 -45.47 1.60 -48.88
N CYS A 180 -46.05 1.13 -47.77
CA CYS A 180 -47.35 0.45 -47.79
C CYS A 180 -48.51 1.42 -48.09
N VAL A 181 -48.47 2.64 -47.55
CA VAL A 181 -49.51 3.65 -47.82
C VAL A 181 -49.44 4.15 -49.26
N GLN A 182 -48.23 4.36 -49.81
CA GLN A 182 -48.06 4.77 -51.21
C GLN A 182 -48.51 3.68 -52.20
N LYS A 183 -48.19 2.41 -51.93
CA LYS A 183 -48.65 1.28 -52.78
C LYS A 183 -50.17 1.10 -52.78
N GLN A 184 -50.85 1.41 -51.67
CA GLN A 184 -52.32 1.37 -51.59
C GLN A 184 -52.97 2.57 -52.31
N LEU A 185 -52.34 3.75 -52.27
CA LEU A 185 -52.78 4.94 -53.04
C LEU A 185 -52.59 4.73 -54.56
N ASP A 186 -51.49 4.14 -54.99
CA ASP A 186 -51.18 3.89 -56.42
C ASP A 186 -52.02 2.76 -57.03
N ALA A 187 -52.54 1.84 -56.21
CA ALA A 187 -53.45 0.77 -56.63
C ALA A 187 -54.90 1.26 -56.79
N LYS A 188 -55.30 2.33 -56.09
CA LYS A 188 -56.65 2.90 -56.16
C LYS A 188 -56.85 3.87 -57.34
N GLN A 189 -55.78 4.45 -57.87
CA GLN A 189 -55.79 5.32 -59.06
C GLN A 189 -55.68 4.56 -60.40
N ARG A 190 -55.59 3.22 -60.35
CA ARG A 190 -55.53 2.32 -61.52
C ARG A 190 -56.79 1.45 -61.69
N LYS A 191 -57.94 1.92 -61.19
CA LYS A 191 -59.27 1.44 -61.54
C LYS A 191 -60.17 2.62 -61.88
#